data_AF-A0A9D5ZJP6-F1
#
_entry.id   AF-A0A9D5ZJP6-F1
#
_cell.length_a   1.000
_cell.length_b   1.000
_cell.length_c   1.000
_cell.angle_alpha   90.00
_cell.angle_beta   90.00
_cell.angle_gamma   90.00
#
_symmetry.space_group_name_H-M   'P 1'
#
loop_
_entity.id
_entity.type
_entity.pdbx_description
1 polymer ?
#
loop_
_entity_poly.entity_id
_entity_poly.type
_entity_poly.pdbx_seq_one_letter_code
_entity_poly.pdbx_strand_id
1 'polypeptide(L)'
;MNIVFAFRSLLSISTLMSLMISIFPAWADQNGDEQSFISSPQQSVHFNNLEEVHKLEHYNQRFKKASLEDDFQAISDADDIGLGNDPLPSSHTTLLDYVLPSPAQHTGNTDAGSCLFMALTGAMEILMNKDYPREERVSEGQTDLSERWLMNRSAYSPYDSSWLVNNIYIYNNEGGALLNKDYRFTKGYYRLKYSVKVNWRNNMPSNWRTLLQKTPKVERKLLFGKRSLDSRFDVAVMSDKTVERIKRALVEFQGPVLIVYNNSEYWHAVLVVGYDDNASMDTKDKQCPYVKYNMQSLSSYHYNSVAVAMKQQGCNNQGVFYVRESGYYAPDFYQQLDQLYDYDLRNKGEEQNYVAPFVKREYEWVKYLANYAIAIYPTSK
;
A
#
# COMPACT_ATOMS: atom_id res chain seq x y z
N MET A 1 -24.58 -53.04 73.31
CA MET A 1 -26.05 -52.90 73.37
C MET A 1 -26.37 -51.48 72.91
N ASN A 2 -27.20 -51.34 71.86
CA ASN A 2 -27.60 -50.12 71.09
C ASN A 2 -26.50 -49.52 70.18
N ILE A 3 -26.52 -49.54 68.83
CA ILE A 3 -27.49 -49.31 67.72
C ILE A 3 -27.59 -47.83 67.25
N VAL A 4 -26.91 -47.58 66.11
CA VAL A 4 -27.30 -46.87 64.86
C VAL A 4 -27.63 -45.37 64.84
N PHE A 5 -26.91 -44.60 63.96
CA PHE A 5 -27.38 -43.83 62.77
C PHE A 5 -26.18 -42.97 62.27
N ALA A 6 -25.46 -43.36 61.20
CA ALA A 6 -25.66 -43.01 59.79
C ALA A 6 -25.63 -41.50 59.45
N PHE A 7 -24.56 -41.05 58.78
CA PHE A 7 -24.65 -40.23 57.56
C PHE A 7 -23.37 -40.35 56.72
N ARG A 8 -23.58 -40.57 55.41
CA ARG A 8 -22.57 -40.75 54.35
C ARG A 8 -21.96 -39.41 53.94
N SER A 9 -20.68 -39.40 53.56
CA SER A 9 -20.29 -39.15 52.14
C SER A 9 -18.77 -39.21 51.97
N LEU A 10 -18.33 -40.33 51.40
CA LEU A 10 -17.15 -40.41 50.57
C LEU A 10 -17.51 -39.74 49.23
N LEU A 11 -16.71 -38.78 48.78
CA LEU A 11 -16.65 -38.39 47.39
C LEU A 11 -15.24 -38.63 46.88
N SER A 12 -15.17 -39.66 46.04
CA SER A 12 -14.01 -40.16 45.34
C SER A 12 -13.61 -39.24 44.20
N ILE A 13 -12.30 -39.21 44.00
CA ILE A 13 -11.60 -38.81 42.79
C ILE A 13 -12.12 -39.68 41.63
N SER A 14 -13.08 -39.18 40.84
CA SER A 14 -13.39 -39.74 39.51
C SER A 14 -14.40 -38.95 38.65
N THR A 15 -14.99 -37.85 39.13
CA THR A 15 -15.99 -37.13 38.31
C THR A 15 -15.98 -35.63 38.57
N LEU A 16 -15.10 -34.90 37.87
CA LEU A 16 -15.32 -33.50 37.45
C LEU A 16 -14.23 -32.99 36.48
N MET A 17 -13.62 -33.90 35.70
CA MET A 17 -13.08 -33.58 34.37
C MET A 17 -14.27 -33.51 33.38
N SER A 18 -15.09 -32.48 33.49
CA SER A 18 -16.10 -32.10 32.48
C SER A 18 -16.58 -30.64 32.63
N LEU A 19 -15.85 -29.79 33.37
CA LEU A 19 -16.25 -28.39 33.54
C LEU A 19 -15.03 -27.46 33.57
N MET A 20 -14.15 -27.56 32.57
CA MET A 20 -13.08 -26.58 32.29
C MET A 20 -12.77 -26.52 30.77
N ILE A 21 -13.81 -26.64 29.94
CA ILE A 21 -13.76 -26.33 28.51
C ILE A 21 -15.03 -25.53 28.23
N SER A 22 -14.99 -24.20 28.39
CA SER A 22 -15.99 -23.26 27.82
C SER A 22 -15.84 -21.82 28.33
N ILE A 23 -14.66 -21.20 28.28
CA ILE A 23 -14.60 -19.72 28.19
C ILE A 23 -13.37 -19.29 27.37
N PHE A 24 -13.38 -19.63 26.09
CA PHE A 24 -12.69 -18.87 25.03
C PHE A 24 -13.62 -18.93 23.83
N PRO A 25 -14.25 -17.84 23.39
CA PRO A 25 -14.86 -17.85 22.08
C PRO A 25 -13.72 -17.77 21.06
N ALA A 26 -13.52 -18.89 20.37
CA ALA A 26 -12.97 -18.88 19.04
C ALA A 26 -13.73 -17.84 18.22
N TRP A 27 -13.06 -16.76 17.85
CA TRP A 27 -13.57 -15.77 16.93
C TRP A 27 -13.35 -16.32 15.51
N ALA A 28 -14.12 -17.38 15.20
CA ALA A 28 -14.36 -17.83 13.84
C ALA A 28 -15.50 -16.97 13.31
N ASP A 29 -15.16 -16.10 12.37
CA ASP A 29 -16.03 -15.12 11.74
C ASP A 29 -17.16 -15.83 10.96
N GLN A 30 -18.25 -16.15 11.66
CA GLN A 30 -19.54 -16.51 11.09
C GLN A 30 -20.31 -15.23 10.78
N ASN A 31 -19.87 -14.48 9.78
CA ASN A 31 -20.74 -13.63 8.98
C ASN A 31 -20.32 -13.80 7.53
N GLY A 32 -20.99 -14.74 6.86
CA GLY A 32 -21.00 -14.86 5.41
C GLY A 32 -21.73 -13.68 4.76
N ASP A 33 -21.27 -12.46 5.01
CA ASP A 33 -21.39 -11.39 4.04
C ASP A 33 -20.37 -11.73 2.97
N GLU A 34 -20.87 -12.22 1.83
CA GLU A 34 -20.11 -12.47 0.62
C GLU A 34 -18.95 -11.48 0.48
N GLN A 35 -17.74 -12.03 0.37
CA GLN A 35 -16.58 -11.39 -0.24
C GLN A 35 -16.90 -11.09 -1.71
N SER A 36 -17.87 -10.22 -1.95
CA SER A 36 -17.91 -9.37 -3.12
C SER A 36 -16.73 -8.42 -2.96
N PHE A 37 -15.56 -8.94 -3.32
CA PHE A 37 -14.40 -8.14 -3.60
C PHE A 37 -14.87 -6.99 -4.48
N ILE A 38 -14.56 -5.79 -4.03
CA ILE A 38 -14.78 -4.56 -4.78
C ILE A 38 -13.96 -4.72 -6.06
N SER A 39 -14.55 -5.30 -7.11
CA SER A 39 -14.42 -4.68 -8.42
C SER A 39 -14.70 -3.21 -8.16
N SER A 40 -13.78 -2.33 -8.55
CA SER A 40 -14.00 -0.87 -8.52
C SER A 40 -15.48 -0.65 -8.77
N PRO A 41 -16.24 -0.01 -7.86
CA PRO A 41 -17.65 0.16 -8.13
C PRO A 41 -17.69 0.97 -9.41
N GLN A 42 -18.08 0.32 -10.51
CA GLN A 42 -18.60 1.01 -11.67
C GLN A 42 -19.91 1.64 -11.17
N GLN A 43 -19.79 2.69 -10.36
CA GLN A 43 -20.87 3.64 -10.20
C GLN A 43 -21.13 4.10 -11.63
N SER A 44 -22.34 3.86 -12.10
CA SER A 44 -22.84 4.52 -13.29
C SER A 44 -22.82 6.03 -13.00
N VAL A 45 -21.71 6.66 -13.35
CA VAL A 45 -21.59 8.11 -13.29
C VAL A 45 -22.50 8.64 -14.40
N HIS A 46 -23.69 9.09 -14.02
CA HIS A 46 -24.54 9.84 -14.94
C HIS A 46 -23.88 11.20 -15.19
N PHE A 47 -23.21 11.32 -16.35
CA PHE A 47 -22.72 12.60 -16.84
C PHE A 47 -23.92 13.45 -17.28
N ASN A 48 -24.30 14.43 -16.47
CA ASN A 48 -25.35 15.39 -16.83
C ASN A 48 -24.86 16.50 -17.77
N ASN A 49 -23.59 16.48 -18.18
CA ASN A 49 -22.97 17.50 -19.02
C ASN A 49 -22.27 16.90 -20.24
N LEU A 50 -22.84 17.15 -21.43
CA LEU A 50 -22.29 16.74 -22.74
C LEU A 50 -20.89 17.31 -23.00
N GLU A 51 -20.55 18.46 -22.41
CA GLU A 51 -19.22 19.07 -22.55
C GLU A 51 -18.13 18.24 -21.85
N GLU A 52 -18.45 17.59 -20.71
CA GLU A 52 -17.52 16.68 -20.04
C GLU A 52 -17.30 15.39 -20.86
N VAL A 53 -18.34 14.89 -21.53
CA VAL A 53 -18.27 13.71 -22.40
C VAL A 53 -17.37 13.99 -23.62
N HIS A 54 -17.53 15.14 -24.29
CA HIS A 54 -16.70 15.50 -25.44
C HIS A 54 -15.22 15.74 -25.05
N LYS A 55 -14.96 16.31 -23.86
CA LYS A 55 -13.59 16.43 -23.33
C LYS A 55 -12.96 15.06 -23.08
N LEU A 56 -13.72 14.09 -22.57
CA LEU A 56 -13.27 12.71 -22.36
C LEU A 56 -12.96 11.98 -23.67
N GLU A 57 -13.75 12.16 -24.73
CA GLU A 57 -13.51 11.52 -26.03
C GLU A 57 -12.23 12.03 -26.73
N HIS A 58 -12.03 13.35 -26.76
CA HIS A 58 -10.82 13.94 -27.33
C HIS A 58 -9.55 13.59 -26.52
N TYR A 59 -9.74 13.33 -25.22
CA TYR A 59 -8.70 12.89 -24.29
C TYR A 59 -8.30 11.42 -24.52
N ASN A 60 -9.27 10.52 -24.68
CA ASN A 60 -9.03 9.09 -24.95
C ASN A 60 -8.17 8.86 -26.21
N GLN A 61 -8.22 9.75 -27.20
CA GLN A 61 -7.39 9.65 -28.40
C GLN A 61 -5.92 10.03 -28.17
N ARG A 62 -5.61 10.96 -27.25
CA ARG A 62 -4.22 11.38 -26.96
C ARG A 62 -3.46 10.35 -26.12
N PHE A 63 -4.16 9.60 -25.26
CA PHE A 63 -3.56 8.65 -24.32
C PHE A 63 -3.57 7.18 -24.76
N LYS A 64 -4.14 6.90 -25.94
CA LYS A 64 -3.92 5.61 -26.66
C LYS A 64 -2.43 5.25 -26.83
N LYS A 65 -1.51 6.20 -26.62
CA LYS A 65 -0.06 6.06 -26.75
C LYS A 65 0.69 5.66 -25.46
N ALA A 66 0.02 5.63 -24.30
CA ALA A 66 0.58 5.10 -23.04
C ALA A 66 -0.07 3.74 -22.73
N SER A 67 -0.01 2.84 -23.70
CA SER A 67 -0.56 1.50 -23.59
C SER A 67 0.31 0.67 -22.66
N LEU A 68 -0.31 0.02 -21.67
CA LEU A 68 0.36 -0.95 -20.80
C LEU A 68 1.01 -2.09 -21.61
N GLU A 69 0.47 -2.39 -22.80
CA GLU A 69 1.04 -3.36 -23.71
C GLU A 69 2.41 -2.91 -24.22
N ASP A 70 2.58 -1.62 -24.49
CA ASP A 70 3.88 -1.06 -24.90
C ASP A 70 4.89 -1.16 -23.75
N ASP A 71 4.43 -0.93 -22.50
CA ASP A 71 5.25 -1.11 -21.30
C ASP A 71 5.68 -2.57 -21.11
N PHE A 72 4.77 -3.53 -21.30
CA PHE A 72 5.09 -4.95 -21.18
C PHE A 72 6.00 -5.46 -22.29
N GLN A 73 5.79 -4.97 -23.51
CA GLN A 73 6.65 -5.31 -24.64
C GLN A 73 8.07 -4.79 -24.39
N ALA A 74 8.21 -3.57 -23.87
CA ALA A 74 9.51 -3.00 -23.50
C ALA A 74 10.25 -3.82 -22.43
N ILE A 75 9.52 -4.49 -21.51
CA ILE A 75 10.13 -5.34 -20.47
C ILE A 75 10.49 -6.73 -21.00
N SER A 76 9.65 -7.34 -21.84
CA SER A 76 9.92 -8.67 -22.38
C SER A 76 11.09 -8.68 -23.34
N ASP A 77 11.30 -7.58 -24.05
CA ASP A 77 12.27 -7.50 -25.14
C ASP A 77 13.65 -7.07 -24.65
N ALA A 78 13.78 -6.63 -23.39
CA ALA A 78 14.98 -5.98 -22.92
C ALA A 78 15.51 -6.55 -21.60
N ASP A 79 16.71 -7.13 -21.68
CA ASP A 79 17.63 -7.12 -20.53
C ASP A 79 17.93 -5.66 -20.11
N ASP A 80 17.87 -4.72 -21.07
CA ASP A 80 18.14 -3.29 -20.93
C ASP A 80 16.85 -2.45 -21.08
N ILE A 81 16.14 -2.19 -19.98
CA ILE A 81 14.99 -1.29 -19.96
C ILE A 81 15.38 0.19 -20.16
N GLY A 82 16.51 0.49 -20.80
CA GLY A 82 17.02 1.85 -21.01
C GLY A 82 17.37 2.52 -19.68
N LEU A 83 18.04 1.79 -18.80
CA LEU A 83 18.70 2.33 -17.62
C LEU A 83 20.21 2.20 -17.86
N GLY A 84 21.00 3.11 -17.30
CA GLY A 84 22.46 3.10 -17.48
C GLY A 84 23.12 1.82 -16.96
N ASN A 85 24.38 1.60 -17.32
CA ASN A 85 25.16 0.46 -16.81
C ASN A 85 26.24 0.87 -15.80
N ASP A 86 26.24 2.15 -15.39
CA ASP A 86 27.22 2.67 -14.44
C ASP A 86 27.10 1.94 -13.09
N PRO A 87 28.21 1.71 -12.37
CA PRO A 87 28.18 1.12 -11.04
C PRO A 87 27.25 1.91 -10.12
N LEU A 88 26.33 1.22 -9.44
CA LEU A 88 25.45 1.86 -8.46
C LEU A 88 26.23 2.15 -7.18
N PRO A 89 25.92 3.25 -6.47
CA PRO A 89 26.42 3.44 -5.12
C PRO A 89 25.87 2.32 -4.22
N SER A 90 26.60 1.97 -3.16
CA SER A 90 26.16 0.94 -2.20
C SER A 90 24.93 1.37 -1.38
N SER A 91 24.58 2.65 -1.39
CA SER A 91 23.36 3.17 -0.78
C SER A 91 22.83 4.39 -1.52
N HIS A 92 21.52 4.59 -1.43
CA HIS A 92 20.83 5.78 -1.91
C HIS A 92 19.69 6.12 -0.95
N THR A 93 19.89 7.18 -0.16
CA THR A 93 18.96 7.60 0.90
C THR A 93 18.44 9.02 0.70
N THR A 94 18.71 9.64 -0.45
CA THR A 94 18.40 11.05 -0.67
C THR A 94 16.90 11.37 -0.57
N LEU A 95 16.02 10.43 -0.95
CA LEU A 95 14.58 10.68 -0.90
C LEU A 95 14.02 10.65 0.53
N LEU A 96 14.74 10.10 1.52
CA LEU A 96 14.24 9.94 2.89
C LEU A 96 13.88 11.26 3.56
N ASP A 97 14.61 12.34 3.23
CA ASP A 97 14.36 13.70 3.75
C ASP A 97 13.10 14.38 3.17
N TYR A 98 12.43 13.73 2.21
CA TYR A 98 11.23 14.23 1.54
C TYR A 98 10.00 13.38 1.86
N VAL A 99 10.12 12.35 2.69
CA VAL A 99 9.02 11.44 3.02
C VAL A 99 8.21 11.99 4.18
N LEU A 100 6.91 12.19 3.96
CA LEU A 100 5.94 12.47 5.01
C LEU A 100 5.36 11.16 5.57
N PRO A 101 5.04 11.13 6.88
CA PRO A 101 4.33 10.01 7.46
C PRO A 101 2.90 9.92 6.91
N SER A 102 2.41 8.70 6.73
CA SER A 102 1.07 8.43 6.22
C SER A 102 0.07 8.22 7.36
N PRO A 103 -1.19 8.68 7.25
CA PRO A 103 -2.25 8.16 8.10
C PRO A 103 -2.38 6.64 7.88
N ALA A 104 -2.81 5.92 8.92
CA ALA A 104 -3.06 4.49 8.81
C ALA A 104 -4.32 4.23 7.98
N GLN A 105 -4.18 3.43 6.92
CA GLN A 105 -5.36 3.06 6.09
C GLN A 105 -6.31 2.10 6.81
N HIS A 106 -5.83 1.49 7.89
CA HIS A 106 -6.52 0.48 8.68
C HIS A 106 -6.66 0.97 10.12
N THR A 107 -7.89 1.03 10.63
CA THR A 107 -8.15 1.45 12.02
C THR A 107 -9.05 0.41 12.71
N GLY A 108 -8.52 -0.25 13.74
CA GLY A 108 -9.26 -1.29 14.48
C GLY A 108 -9.54 -2.50 13.59
N ASN A 109 -10.82 -2.76 13.28
CA ASN A 109 -11.24 -3.85 12.38
C ASN A 109 -11.74 -3.32 11.02
N THR A 110 -11.29 -2.13 10.61
CA THR A 110 -11.77 -1.49 9.38
C THR A 110 -10.61 -1.11 8.46
N ASP A 111 -10.71 -1.56 7.22
CA ASP A 111 -9.80 -1.23 6.13
C ASP A 111 -10.51 -0.35 5.09
N ALA A 112 -9.85 0.74 4.67
CA ALA A 112 -10.32 1.55 3.55
C ALA A 112 -10.03 0.89 2.20
N GLY A 113 -9.09 -0.04 2.10
CA GLY A 113 -8.59 -0.55 0.82
C GLY A 113 -7.87 0.52 0.02
N SER A 114 -7.19 1.45 0.69
CA SER A 114 -6.63 2.67 0.09
C SER A 114 -5.12 2.64 -0.16
N CYS A 115 -4.43 1.50 0.05
CA CYS A 115 -2.97 1.40 -0.06
C CYS A 115 -2.39 1.98 -1.35
N LEU A 116 -3.01 1.72 -2.51
CA LEU A 116 -2.56 2.29 -3.78
C LEU A 116 -2.60 3.81 -3.76
N PHE A 117 -3.69 4.39 -3.27
CA PHE A 117 -3.87 5.83 -3.24
C PHE A 117 -2.93 6.48 -2.25
N MET A 118 -2.73 5.87 -1.08
CA MET A 118 -1.72 6.29 -0.09
C MET A 118 -0.32 6.30 -0.70
N ALA A 119 0.05 5.25 -1.44
CA ALA A 119 1.35 5.16 -2.10
C ALA A 119 1.49 6.20 -3.23
N LEU A 120 0.49 6.34 -4.11
CA LEU A 120 0.56 7.31 -5.22
C LEU A 120 0.54 8.76 -4.75
N THR A 121 -0.24 9.07 -3.71
CA THR A 121 -0.20 10.36 -3.03
C THR A 121 1.18 10.62 -2.47
N GLY A 122 1.73 9.69 -1.67
CA GLY A 122 3.10 9.80 -1.15
C GLY A 122 4.17 10.01 -2.21
N ALA A 123 4.01 9.39 -3.39
CA ALA A 123 4.94 9.59 -4.49
C ALA A 123 4.94 11.05 -4.96
N MET A 124 3.75 11.65 -5.08
CA MET A 124 3.63 13.05 -5.45
C MET A 124 4.12 13.99 -4.34
N GLU A 125 3.87 13.69 -3.08
CA GLU A 125 4.37 14.47 -1.94
C GLU A 125 5.90 14.50 -1.93
N ILE A 126 6.56 13.34 -2.10
CA ILE A 126 8.02 13.24 -2.18
C ILE A 126 8.56 14.10 -3.32
N LEU A 127 7.92 14.07 -4.49
CA LEU A 127 8.34 14.86 -5.65
C LEU A 127 8.09 16.36 -5.44
N MET A 128 6.99 16.74 -4.81
CA MET A 128 6.71 18.13 -4.44
C MET A 128 7.69 18.66 -3.41
N ASN A 129 7.96 17.88 -2.36
CA ASN A 129 8.80 18.27 -1.22
C ASN A 129 10.22 18.67 -1.63
N LYS A 130 10.69 18.25 -2.80
CA LYS A 130 11.97 18.70 -3.38
C LYS A 130 12.06 20.21 -3.57
N ASP A 131 10.93 20.86 -3.84
CA ASP A 131 10.84 22.29 -4.08
C ASP A 131 10.51 23.09 -2.80
N TYR A 132 10.35 22.41 -1.65
CA TYR A 132 9.98 23.05 -0.38
C TYR A 132 11.13 22.98 0.63
N PRO A 133 11.33 24.01 1.47
CA PRO A 133 12.24 23.95 2.62
C PRO A 133 11.88 22.81 3.57
N ARG A 134 12.87 22.22 4.25
CA ARG A 134 12.66 21.05 5.12
C ARG A 134 11.62 21.30 6.21
N GLU A 135 11.63 22.50 6.78
CA GLU A 135 10.73 22.98 7.82
C GLU A 135 9.27 23.14 7.36
N GLU A 136 9.02 23.23 6.05
CA GLU A 136 7.67 23.31 5.47
C GLU A 136 7.09 21.94 5.10
N ARG A 137 7.92 20.89 5.11
CA ARG A 137 7.54 19.50 4.82
C ARG A 137 6.98 18.85 6.07
N VAL A 138 5.77 19.25 6.44
CA VAL A 138 5.08 18.76 7.63
C VAL A 138 3.72 18.17 7.27
N SER A 139 3.27 17.16 8.03
CA SER A 139 1.89 16.68 7.94
C SER A 139 0.92 17.85 8.18
N GLU A 140 -0.22 17.83 7.48
CA GLU A 140 -1.19 18.92 7.38
C GLU A 140 -0.65 20.21 6.73
N GLY A 141 0.55 20.15 6.13
CA GLY A 141 1.24 21.27 5.50
C GLY A 141 0.75 21.61 4.08
N GLN A 142 1.63 22.24 3.29
CA GLN A 142 1.34 22.63 1.88
C GLN A 142 1.66 21.52 0.88
N THR A 143 2.24 20.42 1.36
CA THR A 143 2.62 19.28 0.55
C THR A 143 2.00 17.97 1.03
N ASP A 144 1.17 18.01 2.07
CA ASP A 144 0.38 16.88 2.56
C ASP A 144 -0.92 16.78 1.74
N LEU A 145 -0.94 15.84 0.79
CA LEU A 145 -1.97 15.73 -0.22
C LEU A 145 -3.09 14.80 0.24
N SER A 146 -4.31 15.03 -0.23
CA SER A 146 -5.46 14.21 0.13
C SER A 146 -5.51 12.89 -0.66
N GLU A 147 -5.29 11.75 0.00
CA GLU A 147 -5.56 10.43 -0.59
C GLU A 147 -7.04 10.29 -0.95
N ARG A 148 -7.92 10.82 -0.10
CA ARG A 148 -9.35 10.77 -0.30
C ARG A 148 -9.75 11.47 -1.61
N TRP A 149 -9.09 12.57 -1.96
CA TRP A 149 -9.29 13.23 -3.25
C TRP A 149 -8.93 12.27 -4.38
N LEU A 150 -7.74 11.66 -4.34
CA LEU A 150 -7.30 10.75 -5.40
C LEU A 150 -8.23 9.53 -5.53
N MET A 151 -8.68 8.94 -4.41
CA MET A 151 -9.67 7.85 -4.39
C MET A 151 -10.98 8.22 -5.08
N ASN A 152 -11.45 9.46 -4.92
CA ASN A 152 -12.68 9.91 -5.55
C ASN A 152 -12.45 10.34 -7.01
N ARG A 153 -11.25 10.82 -7.37
CA ARG A 153 -10.89 11.13 -8.76
C ARG A 153 -10.66 9.88 -9.60
N SER A 154 -10.19 8.78 -9.00
CA SER A 154 -9.92 7.54 -9.74
C SER A 154 -11.14 6.94 -10.42
N ALA A 155 -12.35 7.16 -9.89
CA ALA A 155 -13.61 6.75 -10.52
C ALA A 155 -13.88 7.48 -11.85
N TYR A 156 -13.19 8.60 -12.11
CA TYR A 156 -13.29 9.40 -13.33
C TYR A 156 -12.03 9.28 -14.19
N SER A 157 -11.14 8.34 -13.83
CA SER A 157 -9.94 8.05 -14.58
C SER A 157 -10.34 7.47 -15.95
N PRO A 158 -9.89 8.06 -17.06
CA PRO A 158 -10.14 7.51 -18.40
C PRO A 158 -9.35 6.20 -18.66
N TYR A 159 -8.54 5.75 -17.70
CA TYR A 159 -7.62 4.62 -17.83
C TYR A 159 -8.21 3.32 -17.27
N ASP A 160 -9.30 2.82 -17.88
CA ASP A 160 -10.11 1.72 -17.32
C ASP A 160 -9.34 0.39 -17.16
N SER A 161 -8.48 0.01 -18.11
CA SER A 161 -7.72 -1.24 -17.97
C SER A 161 -6.56 -1.14 -16.98
N SER A 162 -5.85 -0.02 -16.93
CA SER A 162 -4.53 0.08 -16.28
C SER A 162 -4.53 0.90 -14.99
N TRP A 163 -5.66 0.91 -14.28
CA TRP A 163 -5.87 1.78 -13.12
C TRP A 163 -4.75 1.66 -12.07
N LEU A 164 -4.22 0.47 -11.82
CA LEU A 164 -3.14 0.25 -10.86
C LEU A 164 -1.92 1.15 -11.11
N VAL A 165 -1.58 1.38 -12.37
CA VAL A 165 -0.37 2.11 -12.76
C VAL A 165 -0.68 3.52 -13.27
N ASN A 166 -1.87 3.76 -13.82
CA ASN A 166 -2.20 5.02 -14.47
C ASN A 166 -2.89 6.04 -13.57
N ASN A 167 -3.29 5.67 -12.35
CA ASN A 167 -3.87 6.63 -11.40
C ASN A 167 -2.93 7.82 -11.11
N ILE A 168 -1.61 7.64 -11.23
CA ILE A 168 -0.64 8.74 -11.11
C ILE A 168 -0.87 9.87 -12.12
N TYR A 169 -1.43 9.57 -13.30
CA TYR A 169 -1.68 10.59 -14.32
C TYR A 169 -2.90 11.47 -14.04
N ILE A 170 -3.69 11.17 -12.99
CA ILE A 170 -4.75 12.06 -12.52
C ILE A 170 -4.15 13.40 -12.09
N TYR A 171 -2.99 13.39 -11.43
CA TYR A 171 -2.27 14.62 -11.05
C TYR A 171 -1.91 15.46 -12.27
N ASN A 172 -1.41 14.84 -13.34
CA ASN A 172 -1.10 15.55 -14.59
C ASN A 172 -2.35 16.15 -15.24
N ASN A 173 -3.46 15.41 -15.22
CA ASN A 173 -4.71 15.84 -15.84
C ASN A 173 -5.35 17.02 -15.09
N GLU A 174 -5.41 16.93 -13.76
CA GLU A 174 -6.01 17.95 -12.91
C GLU A 174 -5.07 19.15 -12.68
N GLY A 175 -3.76 18.97 -12.92
CA GLY A 175 -2.74 19.99 -12.69
C GLY A 175 -2.47 20.27 -11.21
N GLY A 176 -2.97 19.42 -10.31
CA GLY A 176 -2.88 19.57 -8.88
C GLY A 176 -3.69 18.53 -8.11
N ALA A 177 -3.72 18.66 -6.79
CA ALA A 177 -4.50 17.84 -5.86
C ALA A 177 -4.99 18.66 -4.67
N LEU A 178 -6.05 18.22 -4.00
CA LEU A 178 -6.45 18.83 -2.73
C LEU A 178 -5.42 18.48 -1.64
N LEU A 179 -5.23 19.39 -0.69
CA LEU A 179 -4.47 19.11 0.53
C LEU A 179 -5.31 18.24 1.48
N ASN A 180 -4.65 17.45 2.33
CA ASN A 180 -5.33 16.61 3.30
C ASN A 180 -6.20 17.45 4.26
N LYS A 181 -5.72 18.62 4.70
CA LYS A 181 -6.51 19.55 5.53
C LYS A 181 -7.81 20.03 4.88
N ASP A 182 -7.86 20.11 3.54
CA ASP A 182 -9.02 20.60 2.79
C ASP A 182 -9.99 19.46 2.44
N TYR A 183 -9.50 18.22 2.32
CA TYR A 183 -10.32 17.05 2.07
C TYR A 183 -9.77 15.79 2.73
N ARG A 184 -9.91 15.75 4.05
CA ARG A 184 -9.21 14.81 4.93
C ARG A 184 -9.50 13.33 4.68
N PHE A 185 -8.48 12.48 4.76
CA PHE A 185 -8.65 11.04 4.96
C PHE A 185 -9.28 10.81 6.34
N THR A 186 -10.49 10.26 6.40
CA THR A 186 -11.35 10.37 7.57
C THR A 186 -11.98 9.04 7.98
N LYS A 187 -12.62 9.02 9.15
CA LYS A 187 -13.43 7.91 9.64
C LYS A 187 -14.85 8.42 9.88
N GLY A 188 -15.83 7.60 9.57
CA GLY A 188 -17.23 8.01 9.67
C GLY A 188 -18.19 6.85 9.48
N TYR A 189 -19.48 7.08 9.67
CA TYR A 189 -20.48 6.03 9.51
C TYR A 189 -20.65 5.62 8.04
N TYR A 190 -20.25 4.39 7.72
CA TYR A 190 -20.43 3.70 6.45
C TYR A 190 -21.27 2.43 6.66
N ARG A 191 -22.47 2.39 6.06
CA ARG A 191 -23.43 1.27 6.19
C ARG A 191 -23.59 0.80 7.66
N LEU A 192 -23.88 1.76 8.56
CA LEU A 192 -24.07 1.56 10.01
C LEU A 192 -22.80 1.25 10.84
N LYS A 193 -21.62 1.12 10.22
CA LYS A 193 -20.35 0.88 10.93
C LYS A 193 -19.47 2.12 10.85
N TYR A 194 -18.83 2.50 11.96
CA TYR A 194 -17.86 3.60 11.99
C TYR A 194 -16.55 3.12 11.36
N SER A 195 -16.21 3.64 10.17
CA SER A 195 -15.22 3.05 9.29
C SER A 195 -14.55 4.07 8.38
N VAL A 196 -13.28 3.81 8.06
CA VAL A 196 -12.51 4.53 7.04
C VAL A 196 -13.01 4.26 5.61
N LYS A 197 -13.95 3.34 5.40
CA LYS A 197 -14.63 3.15 4.10
C LYS A 197 -15.44 4.37 3.66
N VAL A 198 -15.75 5.30 4.57
CA VAL A 198 -16.41 6.57 4.23
C VAL A 198 -15.58 7.40 3.23
N ASN A 199 -14.28 7.18 3.12
CA ASN A 199 -13.40 7.89 2.17
C ASN A 199 -13.79 7.67 0.70
N TRP A 200 -14.47 6.56 0.39
CA TRP A 200 -15.03 6.29 -0.95
C TRP A 200 -16.30 7.09 -1.28
N ARG A 201 -16.81 7.89 -0.34
CA ARG A 201 -17.91 8.82 -0.62
C ARG A 201 -17.36 10.15 -1.13
N ASN A 202 -17.79 10.51 -2.33
CA ASN A 202 -17.47 11.79 -2.94
C ASN A 202 -18.26 12.91 -2.25
N ASN A 203 -17.59 13.56 -1.32
CA ASN A 203 -18.07 14.73 -0.58
C ASN A 203 -17.07 15.89 -0.74
N MET A 204 -16.42 16.00 -1.90
CA MET A 204 -15.48 17.09 -2.17
C MET A 204 -16.21 18.45 -2.07
N PRO A 205 -15.55 19.51 -1.58
CA PRO A 205 -16.10 20.86 -1.61
C PRO A 205 -16.56 21.25 -3.03
N SER A 206 -17.67 21.99 -3.17
CA SER A 206 -18.18 22.36 -4.49
C SER A 206 -17.19 23.20 -5.31
N ASN A 207 -16.31 23.94 -4.63
CA ASN A 207 -15.23 24.74 -5.21
C ASN A 207 -13.87 24.02 -5.21
N TRP A 208 -13.81 22.69 -5.07
CA TRP A 208 -12.54 21.95 -4.92
C TRP A 208 -11.49 22.27 -5.99
N ARG A 209 -11.90 22.55 -7.24
CA ARG A 209 -10.95 22.90 -8.32
C ARG A 209 -10.15 24.17 -8.03
N THR A 210 -10.71 25.13 -7.27
CA THR A 210 -9.99 26.34 -6.86
C THR A 210 -9.07 26.12 -5.67
N LEU A 211 -9.16 24.95 -5.03
CA LEU A 211 -8.38 24.56 -3.85
C LEU A 211 -7.23 23.62 -4.22
N LEU A 212 -7.03 23.32 -5.51
CA LEU A 212 -5.96 22.42 -5.94
C LEU A 212 -4.59 23.05 -5.67
N GLN A 213 -3.80 22.35 -4.86
CA GLN A 213 -2.37 22.56 -4.75
C GLN A 213 -1.69 22.02 -6.01
N LYS A 214 -0.87 22.86 -6.64
CA LYS A 214 -0.14 22.48 -7.85
C LYS A 214 0.83 21.33 -7.55
N THR A 215 0.83 20.33 -8.42
CA THR A 215 1.77 19.20 -8.37
C THR A 215 2.71 19.21 -9.59
N PRO A 216 3.92 18.62 -9.51
CA PRO A 216 4.78 18.47 -10.67
C PRO A 216 4.14 17.54 -11.71
N LYS A 217 4.47 17.75 -12.98
CA LYS A 217 4.11 16.80 -14.04
C LYS A 217 5.01 15.58 -13.96
N VAL A 218 4.41 14.39 -13.94
CA VAL A 218 5.13 13.14 -13.74
C VAL A 218 4.95 12.15 -14.88
N GLU A 219 5.93 11.28 -15.05
CA GLU A 219 5.89 10.08 -15.86
C GLU A 219 6.05 8.85 -14.97
N ARG A 220 5.68 7.70 -15.52
CA ARG A 220 5.97 6.41 -14.90
C ARG A 220 6.70 5.49 -15.86
N LYS A 221 7.52 4.60 -15.31
CA LYS A 221 8.19 3.54 -16.06
C LYS A 221 8.01 2.21 -15.37
N LEU A 222 7.42 1.25 -16.06
CA LEU A 222 7.28 -0.11 -15.55
C LEU A 222 8.67 -0.78 -15.56
N LEU A 223 9.17 -1.15 -14.39
CA LEU A 223 10.46 -1.83 -14.21
C LEU A 223 10.29 -3.35 -14.21
N PHE A 224 9.13 -3.78 -13.71
CA PHE A 224 8.70 -5.16 -13.65
C PHE A 224 7.17 -5.21 -13.54
N GLY A 225 6.54 -6.17 -14.21
CA GLY A 225 5.13 -6.48 -14.03
C GLY A 225 4.76 -7.80 -14.71
N LYS A 226 3.78 -8.52 -14.19
CA LYS A 226 3.13 -9.62 -14.93
C LYS A 226 2.14 -9.04 -15.95
N ARG A 227 2.09 -9.60 -17.16
CA ARG A 227 1.32 -9.07 -18.31
C ARG A 227 -0.19 -8.88 -18.08
N SER A 228 -0.77 -9.46 -17.03
CA SER A 228 -2.21 -9.35 -16.75
C SER A 228 -2.46 -8.48 -15.52
N LEU A 229 -3.36 -7.49 -15.63
CA LEU A 229 -3.76 -6.63 -14.51
C LEU A 229 -4.49 -7.36 -13.37
N ASP A 230 -5.03 -8.56 -13.65
CA ASP A 230 -5.56 -9.46 -12.62
C ASP A 230 -4.44 -10.16 -11.84
N SER A 231 -3.19 -10.07 -12.29
CA SER A 231 -2.02 -10.57 -11.57
C SER A 231 -1.68 -9.76 -10.32
N ARG A 232 -2.47 -8.74 -9.94
CA ARG A 232 -2.29 -8.03 -8.67
C ARG A 232 -2.30 -8.98 -7.47
N PHE A 233 -3.04 -10.09 -7.58
CA PHE A 233 -3.10 -11.15 -6.58
C PHE A 233 -2.04 -12.25 -6.75
N ASP A 234 -1.25 -12.20 -7.81
CA ASP A 234 -0.23 -13.21 -8.07
C ASP A 234 0.96 -13.03 -7.08
N VAL A 235 1.96 -13.89 -7.20
CA VAL A 235 3.32 -13.64 -6.71
C VAL A 235 4.27 -13.86 -7.88
N ALA A 236 4.98 -12.80 -8.26
CA ALA A 236 5.96 -12.91 -9.32
C ALA A 236 7.33 -13.06 -8.66
N VAL A 237 7.84 -14.30 -8.58
CA VAL A 237 9.21 -14.53 -8.11
C VAL A 237 10.18 -13.78 -9.03
N MET A 238 10.80 -12.71 -8.52
CA MET A 238 11.73 -11.86 -9.23
C MET A 238 13.19 -12.31 -9.01
N SER A 239 14.06 -11.91 -9.93
CA SER A 239 15.50 -12.14 -9.83
C SER A 239 16.23 -10.95 -9.21
N ASP A 240 17.51 -11.13 -8.86
CA ASP A 240 18.37 -10.03 -8.39
C ASP A 240 18.48 -8.89 -9.42
N LYS A 241 18.34 -9.19 -10.73
CA LYS A 241 18.27 -8.16 -11.77
C LYS A 241 17.13 -7.16 -11.52
N THR A 242 15.99 -7.60 -10.98
CA THR A 242 14.87 -6.70 -10.68
C THR A 242 15.18 -5.79 -9.50
N VAL A 243 15.86 -6.31 -8.47
CA VAL A 243 16.35 -5.51 -7.34
C VAL A 243 17.28 -4.41 -7.85
N GLU A 244 18.24 -4.77 -8.69
CA GLU A 244 19.18 -3.80 -9.28
C GLU A 244 18.48 -2.77 -10.20
N ARG A 245 17.45 -3.17 -10.95
CA ARG A 245 16.61 -2.24 -11.74
C ARG A 245 15.89 -1.22 -10.86
N ILE A 246 15.36 -1.64 -9.71
CA ILE A 246 14.71 -0.74 -8.74
C ILE A 246 15.72 0.25 -8.16
N LYS A 247 16.88 -0.24 -7.69
CA LYS A 247 17.97 0.61 -7.17
C LYS A 247 18.40 1.65 -8.20
N ARG A 248 18.60 1.21 -9.44
CA ARG A 248 19.00 2.09 -10.53
C ARG A 248 17.94 3.13 -10.86
N ALA A 249 16.67 2.76 -10.90
CA ALA A 249 15.58 3.70 -11.10
C ALA A 249 15.53 4.78 -10.01
N LEU A 250 15.76 4.42 -8.73
CA LEU A 250 15.86 5.39 -7.64
C LEU A 250 16.99 6.40 -7.89
N VAL A 251 18.18 5.91 -8.30
CA VAL A 251 19.35 6.77 -8.56
C VAL A 251 19.17 7.64 -9.80
N GLU A 252 18.73 7.07 -10.92
CA GLU A 252 18.67 7.78 -12.22
C GLU A 252 17.51 8.74 -12.34
N PHE A 253 16.35 8.37 -11.78
CA PHE A 253 15.16 9.20 -11.84
C PHE A 253 14.99 10.10 -10.61
N GLN A 254 15.74 9.83 -9.54
CA GLN A 254 15.58 10.51 -8.25
C GLN A 254 14.10 10.48 -7.82
N GLY A 255 13.37 9.40 -8.11
CA GLY A 255 11.94 9.29 -7.88
C GLY A 255 11.61 8.01 -7.14
N PRO A 256 10.51 7.95 -6.37
CA PRO A 256 10.12 6.74 -5.68
C PRO A 256 9.71 5.65 -6.67
N VAL A 257 9.81 4.40 -6.22
CA VAL A 257 9.34 3.23 -6.97
C VAL A 257 8.13 2.63 -6.26
N LEU A 258 6.98 2.66 -6.92
CA LEU A 258 5.77 1.97 -6.47
C LEU A 258 5.96 0.46 -6.60
N ILE A 259 5.81 -0.25 -5.48
CA ILE A 259 5.80 -1.71 -5.43
C ILE A 259 4.38 -2.16 -5.11
N VAL A 260 3.85 -3.05 -5.95
CA VAL A 260 2.60 -3.78 -5.66
C VAL A 260 2.99 -5.22 -5.38
N TYR A 261 2.55 -5.77 -4.25
CA TYR A 261 2.95 -7.09 -3.78
C TYR A 261 1.80 -7.81 -3.08
N ASN A 262 1.93 -9.11 -2.89
CA ASN A 262 0.96 -9.89 -2.12
C ASN A 262 1.33 -9.91 -0.63
N ASN A 263 0.41 -9.45 0.21
CA ASN A 263 0.44 -9.52 1.66
C ASN A 263 -0.79 -10.32 2.12
N SER A 264 -0.59 -11.58 2.50
CA SER A 264 -1.60 -12.37 3.18
C SER A 264 -2.93 -12.53 2.43
N GLU A 265 -2.89 -12.97 1.17
CA GLU A 265 -4.03 -13.08 0.23
C GLU A 265 -4.60 -11.75 -0.28
N TYR A 266 -4.13 -10.63 0.26
CA TYR A 266 -4.46 -9.29 -0.23
C TYR A 266 -3.29 -8.71 -1.02
N TRP A 267 -3.59 -7.95 -2.06
CA TRP A 267 -2.55 -7.14 -2.70
C TRP A 267 -2.37 -5.85 -1.89
N HIS A 268 -1.13 -5.39 -1.79
CA HIS A 268 -0.75 -4.16 -1.10
C HIS A 268 0.18 -3.33 -1.98
N ALA A 269 0.16 -2.02 -1.77
CA ALA A 269 0.96 -1.07 -2.53
C ALA A 269 1.73 -0.15 -1.58
N VAL A 270 3.03 0.00 -1.84
CA VAL A 270 3.98 0.79 -1.03
C VAL A 270 4.98 1.49 -1.94
N LEU A 271 5.76 2.42 -1.40
CA LEU A 271 6.85 3.06 -2.14
C LEU A 271 8.20 2.63 -1.59
N VAL A 272 9.09 2.19 -2.47
CA VAL A 272 10.52 2.18 -2.18
C VAL A 272 11.05 3.60 -2.42
N VAL A 273 11.71 4.15 -1.42
CA VAL A 273 12.24 5.52 -1.39
C VAL A 273 13.76 5.55 -1.21
N GLY A 274 14.40 4.40 -1.08
CA GLY A 274 15.85 4.32 -0.99
C GLY A 274 16.32 2.89 -0.76
N TYR A 275 17.63 2.71 -0.73
CA TYR A 275 18.25 1.43 -0.40
C TYR A 275 19.60 1.60 0.30
N ASP A 276 20.06 0.54 0.96
CA ASP A 276 21.40 0.42 1.54
C ASP A 276 21.83 -1.04 1.52
N ASP A 277 22.85 -1.39 0.74
CA ASP A 277 23.41 -2.75 0.57
C ASP A 277 24.16 -3.25 1.80
N ASN A 278 24.59 -2.35 2.67
CA ASN A 278 25.37 -2.69 3.87
C ASN A 278 24.48 -2.77 5.12
N ALA A 279 23.26 -2.24 5.05
CA ALA A 279 22.29 -2.41 6.11
C ALA A 279 21.77 -3.86 6.15
N SER A 280 21.56 -4.36 7.36
CA SER A 280 20.83 -5.60 7.59
C SER A 280 19.56 -5.31 8.38
N MET A 281 18.58 -6.21 8.26
CA MET A 281 17.51 -6.29 9.25
C MET A 281 18.14 -6.73 10.58
N ASP A 282 17.79 -6.08 11.69
CA ASP A 282 18.24 -6.48 13.03
C ASP A 282 17.46 -7.70 13.50
N THR A 283 17.63 -8.82 12.81
CA THR A 283 17.04 -10.09 13.19
C THR A 283 18.12 -11.08 13.51
N LYS A 284 18.11 -11.58 14.76
CA LYS A 284 19.00 -12.65 15.23
C LYS A 284 18.92 -13.88 14.32
N ASP A 285 17.77 -14.08 13.70
CA ASP A 285 17.53 -15.13 12.73
C ASP A 285 17.70 -14.58 11.31
N LYS A 286 18.69 -15.11 10.58
CA LYS A 286 19.02 -14.80 9.17
C LYS A 286 17.93 -15.26 8.17
N GLN A 287 16.65 -15.00 8.45
CA GLN A 287 15.55 -15.76 7.87
C GLN A 287 14.47 -14.93 7.16
N CYS A 288 14.80 -13.83 6.46
CA CYS A 288 13.82 -12.96 5.74
C CYS A 288 12.48 -12.86 6.49
N PRO A 289 12.49 -12.29 7.70
CA PRO A 289 11.39 -12.41 8.65
C PRO A 289 10.05 -11.94 8.05
N TYR A 290 10.10 -10.89 7.21
CA TYR A 290 8.89 -10.35 6.60
C TYR A 290 8.36 -11.27 5.50
N VAL A 291 9.24 -11.87 4.69
CA VAL A 291 8.82 -12.86 3.69
C VAL A 291 8.15 -14.06 4.37
N LYS A 292 8.76 -14.60 5.43
CA LYS A 292 8.20 -15.75 6.16
C LYS A 292 6.86 -15.47 6.80
N TYR A 293 6.72 -14.28 7.39
CA TYR A 293 5.45 -13.86 7.97
C TYR A 293 4.33 -13.89 6.91
N ASN A 294 4.58 -13.30 5.74
CA ASN A 294 3.61 -13.24 4.65
C ASN A 294 3.37 -14.59 3.97
N MET A 295 4.34 -15.51 3.98
CA MET A 295 4.15 -16.85 3.42
C MET A 295 3.09 -17.66 4.16
N GLN A 296 2.94 -17.48 5.49
CA GLN A 296 2.00 -18.27 6.29
C GLN A 296 0.54 -18.09 5.85
N SER A 297 0.27 -16.98 5.20
CA SER A 297 -1.04 -16.55 4.73
C SER A 297 -1.15 -16.56 3.20
N LEU A 298 -0.19 -17.11 2.46
CA LEU A 298 -0.35 -17.29 1.02
C LEU A 298 -1.21 -18.54 0.73
N SER A 299 -2.03 -18.45 -0.32
CA SER A 299 -2.70 -19.63 -0.88
C SER A 299 -1.68 -20.72 -1.22
N SER A 300 -2.09 -21.99 -1.16
CA SER A 300 -1.18 -23.12 -1.40
C SER A 300 -0.42 -23.04 -2.73
N TYR A 301 -1.05 -22.46 -3.77
CA TYR A 301 -0.42 -22.23 -5.06
C TYR A 301 0.72 -21.21 -4.97
N HIS A 302 0.44 -20.00 -4.46
CA HIS A 302 1.45 -18.94 -4.33
C HIS A 302 2.56 -19.31 -3.33
N TYR A 303 2.17 -19.97 -2.23
CA TYR A 303 3.10 -20.50 -1.24
C TYR A 303 4.16 -21.40 -1.88
N ASN A 304 3.75 -22.34 -2.75
CA ASN A 304 4.69 -23.28 -3.38
C ASN A 304 5.72 -22.56 -4.26
N SER A 305 5.29 -21.58 -5.07
CA SER A 305 6.21 -20.80 -5.91
C SER A 305 7.25 -20.04 -5.08
N VAL A 306 6.80 -19.37 -4.02
CA VAL A 306 7.68 -18.63 -3.12
C VAL A 306 8.60 -19.57 -2.34
N ALA A 307 8.07 -20.66 -1.79
CA ALA A 307 8.82 -21.63 -1.01
C ALA A 307 9.92 -22.30 -1.84
N VAL A 308 9.64 -22.67 -3.09
CA VAL A 308 10.64 -23.22 -4.01
C VAL A 308 11.73 -22.20 -4.29
N ALA A 309 11.37 -20.95 -4.59
CA ALA A 309 12.33 -19.88 -4.85
C ALA A 309 13.22 -19.61 -3.64
N MET A 310 12.64 -19.48 -2.44
CA MET A 310 13.38 -19.30 -1.19
C MET A 310 14.28 -20.48 -0.87
N LYS A 311 13.86 -21.72 -1.16
CA LYS A 311 14.70 -22.91 -0.98
C LYS A 311 15.91 -22.91 -1.93
N GLN A 312 15.75 -22.37 -3.14
CA GLN A 312 16.80 -22.33 -4.15
C GLN A 312 17.78 -21.17 -3.97
N GLN A 313 17.27 -19.97 -3.65
CA GLN A 313 18.05 -18.73 -3.62
C GLN A 313 18.41 -18.29 -2.19
N GLY A 314 17.69 -18.79 -1.19
CA GLY A 314 17.92 -18.48 0.21
C GLY A 314 17.51 -17.05 0.61
N CYS A 315 17.98 -16.69 1.79
CA CYS A 315 17.89 -15.36 2.39
C CYS A 315 19.30 -14.91 2.70
N ASN A 316 19.79 -13.91 1.98
CA ASN A 316 21.14 -13.42 2.18
C ASN A 316 21.16 -12.40 3.34
N ASN A 317 19.99 -11.81 3.69
CA ASN A 317 19.80 -10.76 4.71
C ASN A 317 20.81 -9.61 4.58
N GLN A 318 21.23 -9.36 3.35
CA GLN A 318 22.16 -8.30 3.02
C GLN A 318 21.43 -7.30 2.16
N GLY A 319 21.39 -6.08 2.67
CA GLY A 319 20.76 -4.95 2.03
C GLY A 319 19.28 -4.81 2.35
N VAL A 320 18.84 -3.56 2.39
CA VAL A 320 17.44 -3.20 2.68
C VAL A 320 16.96 -2.12 1.71
N PHE A 321 15.68 -2.17 1.41
CA PHE A 321 14.93 -1.02 0.91
C PHE A 321 14.38 -0.22 2.09
N TYR A 322 14.39 1.10 1.94
CA TYR A 322 13.58 1.99 2.75
C TYR A 322 12.22 2.15 2.09
N VAL A 323 11.15 1.83 2.82
CA VAL A 323 9.80 1.69 2.28
C VAL A 323 8.83 2.61 3.02
N ARG A 324 8.16 3.50 2.30
CA ARG A 324 6.99 4.25 2.81
C ARG A 324 5.75 3.38 2.64
N GLU A 325 5.03 3.14 3.73
CA GLU A 325 3.81 2.32 3.75
C GLU A 325 2.70 2.98 4.59
N SER A 326 1.46 2.52 4.38
CA SER A 326 0.26 2.99 5.10
C SER A 326 -0.45 1.88 5.88
N GLY A 327 0.09 0.66 5.84
CA GLY A 327 -0.48 -0.53 6.47
C GLY A 327 -0.20 -0.61 7.97
N TYR A 328 -1.02 -1.40 8.67
CA TYR A 328 -0.86 -1.74 10.09
C TYR A 328 -1.11 -3.23 10.29
N TYR A 329 -0.27 -4.09 9.72
CA TYR A 329 -0.54 -5.54 9.68
C TYR A 329 0.36 -6.38 10.58
N ALA A 330 1.46 -5.86 11.14
CA ALA A 330 2.36 -6.68 11.95
C ALA A 330 3.11 -5.85 13.00
N PRO A 331 2.54 -5.59 14.19
CA PRO A 331 3.03 -4.59 15.16
C PRO A 331 4.54 -4.62 15.43
N ASP A 332 5.18 -5.79 15.38
CA ASP A 332 6.62 -5.96 15.57
C ASP A 332 7.48 -5.37 14.43
N PHE A 333 6.88 -5.08 13.28
CA PHE A 333 7.55 -4.57 12.07
C PHE A 333 7.26 -3.09 11.78
N TYR A 334 6.33 -2.46 12.51
CA TYR A 334 5.92 -1.09 12.26
C TYR A 334 6.33 -0.21 13.43
N GLN A 335 7.13 0.81 13.13
CA GLN A 335 7.34 1.91 14.06
C GLN A 335 6.18 2.89 13.88
N GLN A 336 5.55 3.27 14.99
CA GLN A 336 4.58 4.35 15.02
C GLN A 336 5.26 5.62 15.50
N LEU A 337 4.79 6.76 14.99
CA LEU A 337 5.18 8.05 15.56
C LEU A 337 4.30 8.35 16.78
N ASP A 338 4.84 9.09 17.76
CA ASP A 338 4.05 9.63 18.87
C ASP A 338 3.11 10.79 18.43
N GLN A 339 3.01 11.03 17.12
CA GLN A 339 2.12 12.01 16.54
C GLN A 339 0.79 11.34 16.20
N LEU A 340 -0.30 11.88 16.76
CA LEU A 340 -1.66 11.42 16.48
C LEU A 340 -2.20 12.04 15.18
N TYR A 341 -2.86 11.20 14.39
CA TYR A 341 -3.76 11.57 13.31
C TYR A 341 -5.20 11.47 13.79
N ASP A 342 -5.90 12.60 13.78
CA ASP A 342 -7.34 12.68 14.07
C ASP A 342 -8.14 12.39 12.79
N TYR A 343 -8.87 11.28 12.72
CA TYR A 343 -9.67 10.92 11.54
C TYR A 343 -11.06 11.57 11.55
N ASP A 344 -11.58 12.03 12.69
CA ASP A 344 -12.84 12.77 12.80
C ASP A 344 -12.74 13.83 13.88
N LEU A 345 -12.48 15.07 13.43
CA LEU A 345 -12.29 16.27 14.27
C LEU A 345 -13.45 16.55 15.26
N ARG A 346 -14.58 15.84 15.15
CA ARG A 346 -15.76 15.96 16.03
C ARG A 346 -15.78 14.89 17.13
N ASN A 347 -15.00 13.82 17.01
CA ASN A 347 -15.03 12.65 17.86
C ASN A 347 -13.63 12.35 18.42
N LYS A 348 -13.44 12.64 19.70
CA LYS A 348 -12.18 12.31 20.40
C LYS A 348 -12.11 10.84 20.82
N GLY A 349 -10.90 10.32 20.95
CA GLY A 349 -10.59 8.97 21.41
C GLY A 349 -10.50 7.93 20.30
N GLU A 350 -10.68 8.33 19.04
CA GLU A 350 -10.55 7.45 17.88
C GLU A 350 -9.20 7.61 17.15
N GLU A 351 -8.48 8.68 17.47
CA GLU A 351 -7.22 9.09 16.86
C GLU A 351 -6.20 7.95 16.91
N GLN A 352 -5.37 7.84 15.89
CA GLN A 352 -4.31 6.84 15.85
C GLN A 352 -3.00 7.48 15.46
N ASN A 353 -1.90 6.88 15.92
CA ASN A 353 -0.57 7.32 15.52
C ASN A 353 -0.42 7.26 14.00
N TYR A 354 0.29 8.26 13.46
CA TYR A 354 0.82 8.17 12.11
C TYR A 354 1.72 6.93 11.97
N VAL A 355 1.73 6.35 10.77
CA VAL A 355 2.74 5.35 10.40
C VAL A 355 4.09 6.06 10.28
N ALA A 356 5.19 5.41 10.70
CA ALA A 356 6.53 5.96 10.48
C ALA A 356 6.74 6.35 9.01
N PRO A 357 7.51 7.42 8.72
CA PRO A 357 7.73 7.88 7.35
C PRO A 357 8.23 6.77 6.44
N PHE A 358 9.10 5.89 6.96
CA PHE A 358 9.51 4.68 6.27
C PHE A 358 9.93 3.59 7.26
N VAL A 359 9.96 2.36 6.76
CA VAL A 359 10.49 1.17 7.42
C VAL A 359 11.59 0.53 6.57
N LYS A 360 12.32 -0.43 7.14
CA LYS A 360 13.27 -1.25 6.39
C LYS A 360 12.60 -2.55 5.95
N ARG A 361 12.88 -2.97 4.71
CA ARG A 361 12.48 -4.27 4.16
C ARG A 361 13.70 -4.91 3.46
N GLU A 362 13.95 -6.18 3.71
CA GLU A 362 14.98 -6.94 2.99
C GLU A 362 14.72 -6.95 1.47
N TYR A 363 15.76 -7.03 0.64
CA TYR A 363 15.59 -7.10 -0.82
C TYR A 363 14.76 -8.31 -1.25
N GLU A 364 14.87 -9.41 -0.50
CA GLU A 364 14.09 -10.62 -0.70
C GLU A 364 12.57 -10.41 -0.60
N TRP A 365 12.09 -9.40 0.14
CA TRP A 365 10.66 -9.06 0.18
C TRP A 365 10.13 -8.72 -1.21
N VAL A 366 10.84 -7.86 -1.95
CA VAL A 366 10.48 -7.55 -3.33
C VAL A 366 10.62 -8.80 -4.19
N LYS A 367 11.72 -9.54 -4.06
CA LYS A 367 11.97 -10.73 -4.90
C LYS A 367 10.87 -11.77 -4.81
N TYR A 368 10.33 -12.00 -3.62
CA TYR A 368 9.44 -13.12 -3.41
C TYR A 368 7.96 -12.75 -3.41
N LEU A 369 7.61 -11.50 -3.10
CA LEU A 369 6.21 -11.13 -2.89
C LEU A 369 5.69 -10.11 -3.88
N ALA A 370 6.56 -9.38 -4.58
CA ALA A 370 6.13 -8.32 -5.48
C ALA A 370 5.61 -8.83 -6.83
N ASN A 371 4.68 -8.07 -7.39
CA ASN A 371 3.99 -8.30 -8.65
C ASN A 371 4.31 -7.23 -9.69
N TYR A 372 4.45 -5.99 -9.21
CA TYR A 372 4.77 -4.84 -10.04
C TYR A 372 5.81 -3.96 -9.35
N ALA A 373 6.70 -3.38 -10.14
CA ALA A 373 7.61 -2.32 -9.74
C ALA A 373 7.56 -1.21 -10.79
N ILE A 374 7.20 0.01 -10.37
CA ILE A 374 6.94 1.13 -11.27
C ILE A 374 7.67 2.36 -10.74
N ALA A 375 8.65 2.87 -11.48
CA ALA A 375 9.28 4.14 -11.15
C ALA A 375 8.32 5.29 -11.46
N ILE A 376 8.23 6.28 -10.57
CA ILE A 376 7.44 7.50 -10.73
C ILE A 376 8.39 8.68 -10.61
N TYR A 377 8.42 9.57 -11.61
CA TYR A 377 9.43 10.63 -11.70
C TYR A 377 8.94 11.85 -12.47
N PRO A 378 9.53 13.05 -12.25
CA PRO A 378 9.11 14.25 -12.96
C PRO A 378 9.49 14.20 -14.45
N THR A 379 8.64 14.80 -15.29
CA THR A 379 8.87 14.91 -16.76
C THR A 379 10.03 15.83 -17.14
N SER A 380 10.33 16.82 -16.31
CA SER A 380 11.50 17.71 -16.48
C SER A 380 12.57 17.31 -15.48
N LYS A 381 13.76 16.91 -15.99
CA LYS A 381 14.97 16.77 -15.18
C LYS A 381 15.56 18.13 -14.83
#